data_AF-Q7XBP1-F1
#
_entry.id   AF-Q7XBP1-F1
#
_cell.length_a   1.000
_cell.length_b   1.000
_cell.length_c   1.000
_cell.angle_alpha   90.00
_cell.angle_beta   90.00
_cell.angle_gamma   90.00
#
_symmetry.space_group_name_H-M   'P 1'
#
loop_
_entity.id
_entity.type
_entity.pdbx_description
1 polymer ?
#
loop_
_entity_poly.entity_id
_entity_poly.type
_entity_poly.pdbx_seq_one_letter_code
_entity_poly.pdbx_strand_id
1 'polypeptide(L)'
;AIPIDLADRDNLIKTATTSLNSKVIGGYSQALAPLAVDAVLSVCEDLKTSNNVDLNDIKIVKKMGGTLDDTELVLDGLVLDQGCVKGAGGPTSMKDCKIGLIQFCLSAPKTDMENQVIVADSAQIDRIFREERRYILKMIKKIVKSGCNVLLVQKSILRDATAQLSQHYLAKKR
;
A
#
# COMPACT_ATOMS: atom_id res chain seq x y z
N ALA A 1 6.05 24.43 33.42
CA ALA A 1 5.93 24.31 31.96
C ALA A 1 5.48 25.64 31.42
N ILE A 2 6.11 26.14 30.34
CA ILE A 2 5.60 27.32 29.64
C ILE A 2 4.45 26.80 28.75
N PRO A 3 3.21 27.32 28.88
CA PRO A 3 2.12 26.89 28.03
C PRO A 3 2.42 27.31 26.58
N ILE A 4 2.42 26.33 25.68
CA ILE A 4 2.62 26.53 24.25
C ILE A 4 1.29 26.28 23.57
N ASP A 5 0.90 27.18 22.67
CA ASP A 5 -0.27 27.00 21.82
C ASP A 5 0.08 26.08 20.66
N LEU A 6 -0.83 25.16 20.31
CA LEU A 6 -0.67 24.23 19.18
C LEU A 6 -0.68 24.96 17.83
N ALA A 7 -1.21 26.19 17.80
CA ALA A 7 -1.14 27.05 16.62
C ALA A 7 0.24 27.67 16.37
N ASP A 8 1.14 27.65 17.37
CA ASP A 8 2.46 28.27 17.26
C ASP A 8 3.49 27.30 16.67
N ARG A 9 3.52 27.25 15.34
CA ARG A 9 4.41 26.37 14.57
C ARG A 9 5.90 26.62 14.87
N ASP A 10 6.31 27.86 15.08
CA ASP A 10 7.74 28.19 15.28
C ASP A 10 8.25 27.65 16.62
N ASN A 11 7.44 27.73 17.66
CA ASN A 11 7.80 27.15 18.95
C ASN A 11 7.78 25.62 18.90
N LEU A 12 6.84 25.00 18.18
CA LEU A 12 6.83 23.54 17.97
C LEU A 12 8.09 23.06 17.25
N ILE A 13 8.54 23.78 16.21
CA ILE A 13 9.78 23.46 15.48
C ILE A 13 11.00 23.59 16.40
N LYS A 14 11.09 24.64 17.22
CA LYS A 14 12.21 24.81 18.16
C LYS A 14 12.26 23.66 19.19
N THR A 15 11.11 23.24 19.71
CA THR A 15 11.03 22.10 20.63
C THR A 15 11.45 20.81 19.95
N ALA A 16 10.92 20.52 18.75
CA ALA A 16 11.30 19.34 17.97
C ALA A 16 12.80 19.33 17.62
N THR A 17 13.35 20.48 17.20
CA THR A 17 14.78 20.64 16.89
C THR A 17 15.65 20.34 18.10
N THR A 18 15.26 20.83 19.29
CA THR A 18 15.98 20.58 20.54
C THR A 18 16.00 19.09 20.88
N SER A 19 14.88 18.38 20.70
CA SER A 19 14.81 16.93 20.91
C SER A 19 15.69 16.15 19.93
N LEU A 20 15.73 16.55 18.66
CA LEU A 20 16.50 15.90 17.61
C LEU A 20 18.01 16.15 17.70
N ASN A 21 18.44 17.32 18.21
CA ASN A 21 19.86 17.67 18.35
C ASN A 21 20.65 16.67 19.22
N SER A 22 19.99 16.01 20.16
CA SER A 22 20.61 14.98 21.02
C SER A 22 20.73 13.60 20.34
N LYS A 23 20.22 13.44 19.12
CA LYS A 23 20.20 12.17 18.37
C LYS A 23 21.26 12.18 17.27
N VAL A 24 21.53 10.99 16.72
CA VAL A 24 22.49 10.80 15.61
C VAL A 24 22.18 11.70 14.39
N ILE A 25 20.91 12.06 14.22
CA ILE A 25 20.39 12.94 13.17
C ILE A 25 20.45 14.44 13.53
N GLY A 26 21.18 14.83 14.59
CA GLY A 26 21.24 16.22 15.07
C GLY A 26 21.77 17.21 14.03
N GLY A 27 22.64 16.78 13.12
CA GLY A 27 23.10 17.61 11.99
C GLY A 27 22.01 17.92 10.96
N TYR A 28 20.95 17.12 10.91
CA TYR A 28 19.81 17.23 9.98
C TYR A 28 18.52 17.69 10.69
N SER A 29 18.63 18.14 11.94
CA SER A 29 17.49 18.53 12.76
C SER A 29 16.66 19.66 12.12
N GLN A 30 17.31 20.57 11.39
CA GLN A 30 16.63 21.67 10.70
C GLN A 30 15.72 21.21 9.57
N ALA A 31 16.04 20.10 8.88
CA ALA A 31 15.21 19.55 7.81
C ALA A 31 14.10 18.63 8.37
N LEU A 32 14.42 17.83 9.39
CA LEU A 32 13.49 16.84 9.94
C LEU A 32 12.50 17.41 10.97
N ALA A 33 12.86 18.46 11.70
CA ALA A 33 11.97 19.11 12.67
C ALA A 33 10.68 19.67 12.05
N PRO A 34 10.71 20.47 10.96
CA PRO A 34 9.48 20.95 10.33
C PRO A 34 8.64 19.79 9.80
N LEU A 35 9.29 18.75 9.26
CA LEU A 35 8.63 17.55 8.76
C LEU A 35 7.79 16.84 9.83
N ALA A 36 8.38 16.66 11.02
CA ALA A 36 7.71 16.02 12.13
C ALA A 36 6.53 16.86 12.64
N VAL A 37 6.70 18.19 12.71
CA VAL A 37 5.63 19.10 13.14
C VAL A 37 4.48 19.08 12.14
N ASP A 38 4.77 19.19 10.84
CA ASP A 38 3.75 19.21 9.79
C ASP A 38 2.98 17.87 9.74
N ALA A 39 3.65 16.73 9.94
CA ALA A 39 3.00 15.42 10.02
C ALA A 39 2.06 15.25 11.22
N VAL A 40 2.41 15.82 12.39
CA VAL A 40 1.53 15.80 13.56
C VAL A 40 0.35 16.75 13.36
N LEU A 41 0.59 17.94 12.80
CA LEU A 41 -0.47 18.91 12.53
C LEU A 41 -1.49 18.40 11.51
N SER A 42 -1.07 17.61 10.51
CA SER A 42 -1.98 17.03 9.51
C SER A 42 -2.92 15.97 10.07
N VAL A 43 -2.53 15.26 11.14
CA VAL A 43 -3.36 14.23 11.80
C VAL A 43 -4.27 14.85 12.88
N CYS A 44 -3.95 16.05 13.35
CA CYS A 44 -4.69 16.73 14.40
C CYS A 44 -6.04 17.24 13.85
N GLU A 45 -7.14 16.51 14.09
CA GLU A 45 -8.48 16.86 13.60
C GLU A 45 -9.00 18.20 14.15
N ASP A 46 -8.72 18.52 15.43
CA ASP A 46 -9.16 19.74 16.10
C ASP A 46 -8.09 20.29 17.06
N LEU A 47 -7.37 21.33 16.64
CA LEU A 47 -6.34 22.05 17.44
C LEU A 47 -6.82 22.54 18.82
N LYS A 48 -8.14 22.57 19.08
CA LYS A 48 -8.74 23.07 20.32
C LYS A 48 -9.28 21.97 21.25
N THR A 49 -9.42 20.73 20.77
CA THR A 49 -10.14 19.67 21.50
C THR A 49 -9.42 18.33 21.46
N SER A 50 -8.47 18.14 20.54
CA SER A 50 -7.66 16.93 20.47
C SER A 50 -6.70 16.86 21.66
N ASN A 51 -7.00 15.98 22.61
CA ASN A 51 -6.16 15.76 23.78
C ASN A 51 -5.10 14.66 23.54
N ASN A 52 -5.20 13.93 22.42
CA ASN A 52 -4.28 12.86 22.06
C ASN A 52 -4.19 12.73 20.53
N VAL A 53 -2.97 12.50 20.04
CA VAL A 53 -2.70 12.21 18.62
C VAL A 53 -2.28 10.75 18.53
N ASP A 54 -2.94 9.95 17.70
CA ASP A 54 -2.51 8.58 17.47
C ASP A 54 -1.31 8.58 16.49
N LEU A 55 -0.18 8.08 16.97
CA LEU A 55 1.03 7.94 16.15
C LEU A 55 0.87 6.86 15.07
N ASN A 56 -0.12 5.98 15.17
CA ASN A 56 -0.41 4.97 14.14
C ASN A 56 -0.90 5.58 12.83
N ASP A 57 -1.47 6.79 12.87
CA ASP A 57 -1.92 7.50 11.67
C ASP A 57 -0.74 8.09 10.87
N ILE A 58 0.42 8.28 11.52
CA ILE A 58 1.65 8.75 10.88
C ILE A 58 2.47 7.55 10.43
N LYS A 59 2.35 7.20 9.14
CA LYS A 59 3.08 6.08 8.56
C LYS A 59 4.52 6.45 8.16
N ILE A 60 5.49 5.91 8.89
CA ILE A 60 6.93 6.06 8.55
C ILE A 60 7.37 4.91 7.64
N VAL A 61 7.73 5.22 6.39
CA VAL A 61 8.27 4.25 5.42
C VAL A 61 9.76 4.47 5.24
N LYS A 62 10.57 3.44 5.49
CA LYS A 62 12.03 3.48 5.30
C LYS A 62 12.39 2.86 3.96
N LYS A 63 12.98 3.64 3.06
CA LYS A 63 13.54 3.15 1.81
C LYS A 63 15.06 3.07 1.92
N MET A 64 15.63 2.00 1.37
CA MET A 64 17.08 1.82 1.30
C MET A 64 17.63 2.65 0.13
N GLY A 65 18.68 3.42 0.39
CA GLY A 65 19.31 4.33 -0.57
C GLY A 65 18.94 5.80 -0.31
N GLY A 66 19.66 6.71 -0.97
CA GLY A 66 19.54 8.15 -0.75
C GLY A 66 20.28 8.64 0.49
N THR A 67 20.04 9.90 0.81
CA THR A 67 20.57 10.62 1.96
C THR A 67 19.43 11.03 2.90
N LEU A 68 19.76 11.48 4.12
CA LEU A 68 18.75 11.97 5.06
C LEU A 68 18.03 13.22 4.54
N ASP A 69 18.70 14.01 3.70
CA ASP A 69 18.14 15.19 3.06
C ASP A 69 17.06 14.86 2.01
N ASP A 70 17.07 13.64 1.47
CA ASP A 70 16.05 13.16 0.52
C ASP A 70 14.74 12.75 1.21
N THR A 71 14.63 12.92 2.53
CA THR A 71 13.43 12.57 3.28
C THR A 71 12.34 13.62 3.05
N GLU A 72 11.22 13.18 2.49
CA GLU A 72 10.06 14.03 2.23
C GLU A 72 8.81 13.54 2.97
N LEU A 73 7.90 14.46 3.26
CA LEU A 73 6.58 14.19 3.81
C LEU A 73 5.58 14.24 2.67
N VAL A 74 4.87 13.13 2.49
CA VAL A 74 3.74 13.07 1.57
C VAL A 74 2.51 13.51 2.34
N LEU A 75 2.14 14.78 2.20
CA LEU A 75 1.00 15.40 2.90
C LEU A 75 -0.35 14.83 2.41
N ASP A 76 -0.51 14.70 1.10
CA ASP A 76 -1.79 14.31 0.48
C ASP A 76 -1.76 12.85 -0.01
N GLY A 77 -1.49 11.90 0.89
CA GLY A 77 -1.66 10.50 0.53
C GLY A 77 -0.98 9.47 1.42
N LEU A 78 -1.10 8.22 1.00
CA LEU A 78 -0.52 7.06 1.68
C LEU A 78 0.62 6.48 0.85
N VAL A 79 1.81 6.42 1.43
CA VAL A 79 2.94 5.72 0.81
C VAL A 79 2.84 4.22 1.07
N LEU A 80 2.88 3.43 0.00
CA LEU A 80 2.98 1.98 0.05
C LEU A 80 4.41 1.56 -0.31
N ASP A 81 5.05 0.84 0.60
CA ASP A 81 6.42 0.32 0.39
C ASP A 81 6.47 -0.76 -0.70
N GLN A 82 5.34 -1.44 -0.93
CA GLN A 82 5.22 -2.58 -1.83
C GLN A 82 5.39 -2.18 -3.29
N GLY A 83 6.18 -2.96 -4.03
CA GLY A 83 6.40 -2.74 -5.46
C GLY A 83 5.22 -3.22 -6.33
N CYS A 84 5.08 -2.60 -7.51
CA CYS A 84 4.16 -3.07 -8.53
C CYS A 84 4.61 -4.43 -9.09
N VAL A 85 3.66 -5.29 -9.44
CA VAL A 85 3.96 -6.58 -10.07
C VAL A 85 4.49 -6.35 -11.49
N LYS A 86 5.78 -6.60 -11.70
CA LYS A 86 6.47 -6.40 -13.01
C LYS A 86 6.29 -7.57 -13.99
N GLY A 87 5.91 -8.75 -13.50
CA GLY A 87 5.92 -10.00 -14.28
C GLY A 87 5.01 -10.03 -15.51
N ALA A 88 4.02 -9.15 -15.60
CA ALA A 88 3.05 -9.11 -16.69
C ALA A 88 3.10 -7.83 -17.55
N GLY A 89 4.07 -6.94 -17.34
CA GLY A 89 4.14 -5.66 -18.08
C GLY A 89 3.06 -4.66 -17.69
N GLY A 90 2.70 -4.61 -16.40
CA GLY A 90 1.76 -3.63 -15.85
C GLY A 90 2.28 -2.18 -15.93
N PRO A 91 1.39 -1.18 -15.89
CA PRO A 91 1.78 0.23 -15.86
C PRO A 91 2.57 0.55 -14.59
N THR A 92 3.63 1.34 -14.73
CA THR A 92 4.48 1.79 -13.61
C THR A 92 3.93 3.03 -12.92
N SER A 93 3.12 3.83 -13.62
CA SER A 93 2.47 5.03 -13.09
C SER A 93 1.10 5.18 -13.73
N MET A 94 0.15 5.73 -12.96
CA MET A 94 -1.22 5.94 -13.39
C MET A 94 -1.78 7.19 -12.71
N LYS A 95 -2.44 8.04 -13.49
CA LYS A 95 -3.17 9.22 -13.01
C LYS A 95 -4.67 8.89 -12.92
N ASP A 96 -5.39 9.57 -12.04
CA ASP A 96 -6.85 9.45 -11.86
C ASP A 96 -7.33 8.00 -11.68
N CYS A 97 -6.63 7.25 -10.83
CA CYS A 97 -6.91 5.83 -10.64
C CYS A 97 -8.00 5.58 -9.59
N LYS A 98 -8.87 4.60 -9.86
CA LYS A 98 -9.73 4.02 -8.83
C LYS A 98 -9.00 2.84 -8.19
N ILE A 99 -8.72 2.97 -6.89
CA ILE A 99 -8.03 1.96 -6.09
C ILE A 99 -9.05 1.00 -5.48
N GLY A 100 -8.90 -0.30 -5.73
CA GLY A 100 -9.70 -1.35 -5.13
C GLY A 100 -8.87 -2.22 -4.20
N LEU A 101 -9.32 -2.37 -2.96
CA LEU A 101 -8.74 -3.31 -2.00
C LEU A 101 -9.50 -4.64 -2.04
N ILE A 102 -8.78 -5.72 -2.25
CA ILE A 102 -9.33 -7.07 -2.37
C ILE A 102 -8.69 -7.99 -1.34
N GLN A 103 -9.54 -8.63 -0.54
CA GLN A 103 -9.13 -9.64 0.45
C GLN A 103 -9.10 -11.07 -0.11
N PHE A 104 -9.81 -11.33 -1.22
CA PHE A 104 -9.82 -12.64 -1.87
C PHE A 104 -8.65 -12.83 -2.85
N CYS A 105 -8.32 -14.08 -3.15
CA CYS A 105 -7.20 -14.41 -4.05
C CYS A 105 -7.66 -14.50 -5.52
N LEU A 106 -6.80 -14.06 -6.44
CA LEU A 106 -6.96 -14.18 -7.89
C LEU A 106 -6.18 -15.39 -8.43
N SER A 107 -6.50 -16.56 -7.90
CA SER A 107 -5.88 -17.84 -8.25
C SER A 107 -6.93 -18.92 -8.54
N ALA A 108 -6.45 -20.10 -8.94
CA ALA A 108 -7.30 -21.26 -9.17
C ALA A 108 -8.14 -21.59 -7.91
N PRO A 109 -9.35 -22.12 -8.08
CA PRO A 109 -10.18 -22.51 -6.94
C PRO A 109 -9.47 -23.61 -6.15
N LYS A 110 -9.06 -23.28 -4.93
CA LYS A 110 -8.66 -24.26 -3.92
C LYS A 110 -9.80 -24.40 -2.93
N THR A 111 -10.21 -25.63 -2.69
CA THR A 111 -11.16 -25.98 -1.64
C THR A 111 -10.45 -26.03 -0.29
N ASP A 112 -11.20 -25.73 0.77
CA ASP A 112 -10.66 -25.81 2.13
C ASP A 112 -10.54 -27.26 2.63
N MET A 113 -11.25 -28.20 1.99
CA MET A 113 -11.08 -29.65 2.19
C MET A 113 -10.11 -30.24 1.17
N GLU A 114 -9.44 -31.33 1.57
CA GLU A 114 -8.55 -32.11 0.72
C GLU A 114 -9.32 -32.61 -0.52
N ASN A 115 -8.96 -32.07 -1.68
CA ASN A 115 -9.52 -32.46 -2.97
C ASN A 115 -8.44 -33.10 -3.83
N GLN A 116 -8.69 -34.33 -4.27
CA GLN A 116 -7.88 -35.00 -5.28
C GLN A 116 -8.61 -34.99 -6.62
N VAL A 117 -7.95 -34.45 -7.65
CA VAL A 117 -8.45 -34.49 -9.02
C VAL A 117 -7.74 -35.63 -9.74
N ILE A 118 -8.44 -36.74 -9.93
CA ILE A 118 -7.93 -37.89 -10.67
C ILE A 118 -8.15 -37.61 -12.17
N VAL A 119 -7.05 -37.54 -12.92
CA VAL A 119 -7.08 -37.33 -14.36
C VAL A 119 -6.84 -38.67 -15.05
N ALA A 120 -7.83 -39.17 -15.79
CA ALA A 120 -7.74 -40.46 -16.47
C ALA A 120 -7.35 -40.34 -17.96
N ASP A 121 -7.62 -39.19 -18.59
CA ASP A 121 -7.41 -38.97 -20.02
C ASP A 121 -6.81 -37.60 -20.31
N SER A 122 -5.99 -37.49 -21.37
CA SER A 122 -5.36 -36.24 -21.80
C SER A 122 -6.39 -35.18 -22.20
N ALA A 123 -7.55 -35.56 -22.74
CA ALA A 123 -8.62 -34.61 -23.05
C ALA A 123 -9.21 -33.93 -21.79
N GLN A 124 -9.16 -34.60 -20.63
CA GLN A 124 -9.63 -34.04 -19.37
C GLN A 124 -8.68 -32.96 -18.83
N ILE A 125 -7.38 -33.10 -19.07
CA ILE A 125 -6.37 -32.09 -18.71
C ILE A 125 -6.70 -30.75 -19.38
N ASP A 126 -6.95 -30.79 -20.69
CA ASP A 126 -7.32 -29.60 -21.45
C ASP A 126 -8.60 -28.94 -20.95
N ARG A 127 -9.58 -29.75 -20.53
CA ARG A 127 -10.84 -29.24 -19.98
C ARG A 127 -10.61 -28.50 -18.66
N ILE A 128 -9.80 -29.07 -17.76
CA ILE A 128 -9.46 -28.46 -16.46
C ILE A 128 -8.78 -27.10 -16.68
N PHE A 129 -7.79 -27.02 -17.57
CA PHE A 129 -7.12 -25.76 -17.86
C PHE A 129 -8.05 -24.69 -18.47
N ARG A 130 -9.02 -25.10 -19.30
CA ARG A 130 -10.04 -24.17 -19.84
C ARG A 130 -10.97 -23.66 -18.74
N GLU A 131 -11.37 -24.51 -17.80
CA GLU A 131 -12.23 -24.12 -16.69
C GLU A 131 -11.53 -23.17 -15.71
N GLU A 132 -10.27 -23.45 -15.36
CA GLU A 132 -9.45 -22.57 -14.53
C GLU A 132 -9.29 -21.17 -15.15
N ARG A 133 -8.94 -21.11 -16.45
CA ARG A 133 -8.85 -19.85 -17.20
C ARG A 133 -10.17 -19.10 -17.19
N ARG A 134 -11.29 -19.79 -17.40
CA ARG A 134 -12.63 -19.20 -17.41
C ARG A 134 -13.01 -18.64 -16.04
N TYR A 135 -12.65 -19.33 -14.96
CA TYR A 135 -12.90 -18.91 -13.58
C TYR A 135 -12.20 -17.57 -13.28
N ILE A 136 -10.89 -17.51 -13.53
CA ILE A 136 -10.09 -16.29 -13.34
C ILE A 136 -10.64 -15.13 -14.17
N LEU A 137 -10.95 -15.38 -15.44
CA LEU A 137 -11.45 -14.37 -16.36
C LEU A 137 -12.84 -13.83 -15.96
N LYS A 138 -13.69 -14.67 -15.34
CA LYS A 138 -14.98 -14.23 -14.79
C LYS A 138 -14.80 -13.26 -13.62
N MET A 139 -13.82 -13.49 -12.74
CA MET A 139 -13.49 -12.58 -11.64
C MET A 139 -12.93 -11.26 -12.15
N ILE A 140 -11.96 -11.30 -13.06
CA ILE A 140 -11.35 -10.10 -13.65
C ILE A 140 -12.40 -9.25 -14.37
N LYS A 141 -13.33 -9.86 -15.12
CA LYS A 141 -14.43 -9.12 -15.76
C LYS A 141 -15.27 -8.33 -14.76
N LYS A 142 -15.48 -8.83 -13.54
CA LYS A 142 -16.20 -8.08 -12.50
C LYS A 142 -15.39 -6.89 -11.98
N ILE A 143 -14.08 -7.07 -11.81
CA ILE A 143 -13.16 -5.99 -11.39
C ILE A 143 -13.07 -4.90 -12.46
N VAL A 144 -12.98 -5.27 -13.74
CA VAL A 144 -12.97 -4.29 -14.84
C VAL A 144 -14.31 -3.53 -14.91
N LYS A 145 -15.44 -4.22 -14.67
CA LYS A 145 -16.75 -3.58 -14.64
C LYS A 145 -16.94 -2.56 -13.53
N SER A 146 -16.25 -2.70 -12.40
CA SER A 146 -16.28 -1.67 -11.34
C SER A 146 -15.47 -0.43 -11.71
N GLY A 147 -14.73 -0.46 -12.82
CA GLY A 147 -13.87 0.65 -13.26
C GLY A 147 -12.62 0.81 -12.39
N CYS A 148 -12.23 -0.21 -11.64
CA CYS A 148 -11.03 -0.21 -10.81
C CYS A 148 -9.78 -0.30 -11.71
N ASN A 149 -8.84 0.62 -11.53
CA ASN A 149 -7.60 0.66 -12.31
C ASN A 149 -6.38 0.16 -11.51
N VAL A 150 -6.40 0.31 -10.18
CA VAL A 150 -5.31 -0.13 -9.30
C VAL A 150 -5.87 -1.11 -8.27
N LEU A 151 -5.29 -2.30 -8.22
CA LEU A 151 -5.73 -3.37 -7.33
C LEU A 151 -4.71 -3.62 -6.23
N LEU A 152 -5.14 -3.52 -4.97
CA LEU A 152 -4.39 -3.97 -3.81
C LEU A 152 -4.92 -5.33 -3.37
N VAL A 153 -4.11 -6.38 -3.47
CA VAL A 153 -4.49 -7.74 -3.06
C VAL A 153 -3.82 -8.06 -1.74
N GLN A 154 -4.62 -8.51 -0.77
CA GLN A 154 -4.08 -8.97 0.51
C GLN A 154 -3.16 -10.18 0.30
N LYS A 155 -2.01 -10.18 0.98
CA LYS A 155 -1.13 -11.35 1.01
C LYS A 155 -1.87 -12.51 1.67
N SER A 156 -1.94 -13.63 0.97
CA SER A 156 -2.49 -14.87 1.53
C SER A 156 -1.34 -15.83 1.81
N ILE A 157 -1.36 -16.44 3.00
CA ILE A 157 -0.42 -17.50 3.41
C ILE A 157 -0.95 -18.90 3.08
N LEU A 158 -2.26 -19.03 2.92
CA LEU A 158 -2.94 -20.31 2.69
C LEU A 158 -2.87 -20.72 1.23
N ARG A 159 -2.89 -19.74 0.31
CA ARG A 159 -2.82 -19.96 -1.13
C ARG A 159 -2.18 -18.78 -1.83
N ASP A 160 -1.79 -18.99 -3.07
CA ASP A 160 -1.23 -17.93 -3.91
C ASP A 160 -2.26 -16.81 -4.08
N ALA A 161 -1.89 -15.60 -3.65
CA ALA A 161 -2.77 -14.43 -3.70
C ALA A 161 -3.09 -14.04 -5.15
N THR A 162 -2.14 -14.19 -6.07
CA THR A 162 -2.35 -13.96 -7.51
C THR A 162 -1.61 -15.03 -8.31
N ALA A 163 -2.23 -15.54 -9.37
CA ALA A 163 -1.58 -16.42 -10.35
C ALA A 163 -0.94 -15.61 -11.49
N GLN A 164 0.12 -16.13 -12.12
CA GLN A 164 0.75 -15.47 -13.28
C GLN A 164 -0.25 -15.24 -14.42
N LEU A 165 -1.16 -16.19 -14.64
CA LEU A 165 -2.23 -16.09 -15.62
C LEU A 165 -3.19 -14.91 -15.33
N SER A 166 -3.51 -14.67 -14.05
CA SER A 166 -4.39 -13.56 -13.68
C SER A 166 -3.71 -12.21 -13.87
N GLN A 167 -2.41 -12.12 -13.58
CA GLN A 167 -1.59 -10.93 -13.86
C GLN A 167 -1.54 -10.62 -15.36
N HIS A 168 -1.33 -11.64 -16.20
CA HIS A 168 -1.33 -11.48 -17.67
C HIS A 168 -2.70 -10.98 -18.20
N TYR A 169 -3.81 -11.52 -17.68
CA TYR A 169 -5.13 -11.04 -18.08
C TYR A 169 -5.44 -9.62 -17.60
N LEU A 170 -4.99 -9.25 -16.39
CA LEU A 170 -5.12 -7.88 -15.88
C LEU A 170 -4.30 -6.89 -16.72
N ALA A 171 -3.08 -7.25 -17.10
CA ALA A 171 -2.22 -6.40 -17.93
C ALA A 171 -2.81 -6.15 -19.33
N LYS A 172 -3.54 -7.12 -19.89
CA LYS A 172 -4.18 -7.02 -21.20
C LYS A 172 -5.52 -6.26 -21.18
N LYS A 173 -6.18 -6.15 -20.02
CA LYS A 173 -7.52 -5.57 -19.87
C LYS A 173 -7.49 -4.09 -19.46
N ARG A 174 -6.56 -3.35 -20.06
CA ARG A 174 -6.53 -1.88 -20.00
C ARG A 174 -7.84 -1.30 -20.52
#